data_AF-A0A2V2S092-F1
#
_entry.id   AF-A0A2V2S092-F1
#
_cell.length_a   1.000
_cell.length_b   1.000
_cell.length_c   1.000
_cell.angle_alpha   90.00
_cell.angle_beta   90.00
_cell.angle_gamma   90.00
#
_symmetry.space_group_name_H-M   'P 1'
#
loop_
_entity.id
_entity.type
_entity.pdbx_description
1 polymer ?
#
loop_
_entity_poly.entity_id
_entity_poly.type
_entity_poly.pdbx_seq_one_letter_code
_entity_poly.pdbx_strand_id
1 'polypeptide(L)'
;MKSPYTSRQGQFLAFIHHYTTLHGRPPTEAEMAQYFQVTPPSVHGMVLTLERRGLITRMPGEARSIRLTLPPEQLPPLHGATGVVSIQPRPQQTQGEQFDDTQTALARLGKIQIDGLFVRNMQHPIDDSEFIPLLDTLIESFARVGLNAVRVKELRRRVCESYHRCCQQTEPESTFEENMDLMFSYLPGPPRTHWLRWI
;
A
#
# COMPACT_ATOMS: atom_id res chain seq x y z
N MET A 1 -1.12 -19.18 33.25
CA MET A 1 -0.28 -17.96 33.21
C MET A 1 -0.52 -17.26 31.88
N LYS A 2 -0.68 -15.93 31.86
CA LYS A 2 -0.90 -15.17 30.63
C LYS A 2 0.42 -15.16 29.84
N SER A 3 0.39 -15.58 28.58
CA SER A 3 1.60 -15.59 27.73
C SER A 3 2.16 -14.15 27.60
N PRO A 4 3.49 -13.95 27.63
CA PRO A 4 4.09 -12.61 27.58
C PRO A 4 3.90 -11.90 26.22
N TYR A 5 3.37 -12.60 25.23
CA TYR A 5 3.16 -12.11 23.87
C TYR A 5 1.78 -12.48 23.33
N THR A 6 1.36 -11.79 22.27
CA THR A 6 0.14 -12.14 21.52
C THR A 6 0.42 -13.31 20.57
N SER A 7 -0.63 -13.98 20.07
CA SER A 7 -0.47 -15.08 19.10
C SER A 7 0.41 -14.69 17.91
N ARG A 8 0.19 -13.51 17.32
CA ARG A 8 0.99 -13.01 16.19
C ARG A 8 2.45 -12.75 16.56
N GLN A 9 2.71 -12.14 17.71
CA GLN A 9 4.07 -11.91 18.20
C GLN A 9 4.80 -13.23 18.46
N GLY A 10 4.10 -14.20 19.05
CA GLY A 10 4.61 -15.54 19.28
C GLY A 10 5.03 -16.24 17.98
N GLN A 11 4.27 -16.08 16.90
CA GLN A 11 4.65 -16.62 15.59
C GLN A 11 5.93 -15.99 15.04
N PHE A 12 6.14 -14.68 15.20
CA PHE A 12 7.40 -14.04 14.81
C PHE A 12 8.59 -14.55 15.63
N LEU A 13 8.42 -14.70 16.94
CA LEU A 13 9.46 -15.26 17.82
C LEU A 13 9.79 -16.72 17.45
N ALA A 14 8.77 -17.53 17.19
CA ALA A 14 8.93 -18.91 16.74
C ALA A 14 9.66 -18.99 15.39
N PHE A 15 9.35 -18.08 14.45
CA PHE A 15 10.04 -18.01 13.16
C PHE A 15 11.51 -17.63 13.31
N ILE A 16 11.82 -16.60 14.11
CA ILE A 16 13.20 -16.19 14.39
C ILE A 16 14.00 -17.36 14.97
N HIS A 17 13.41 -18.11 15.91
CA HIS A 17 14.04 -19.30 16.49
C HIS A 17 14.31 -20.36 15.44
N HIS A 18 13.28 -20.80 14.70
CA HIS A 18 13.42 -21.85 13.69
C HIS A 18 14.39 -21.46 12.57
N TYR A 19 14.32 -20.23 12.07
CA TYR A 19 15.23 -19.73 11.05
C TYR A 19 16.67 -19.75 11.56
N THR A 20 16.90 -19.28 12.80
CA THR A 20 18.24 -19.28 13.40
C THR A 20 18.77 -20.70 13.60
N THR A 21 17.94 -21.62 14.07
CA THR A 21 18.31 -23.03 14.25
C THR A 21 18.65 -23.71 12.91
N LEU A 22 17.90 -23.42 11.84
CA LEU A 22 18.12 -24.02 10.52
C LEU A 22 19.29 -23.40 9.75
N HIS A 23 19.48 -22.08 9.86
CA HIS A 23 20.45 -21.35 9.03
C HIS A 23 21.69 -20.87 9.79
N GLY A 24 21.77 -21.08 11.11
CA GLY A 24 22.89 -20.64 11.95
C GLY A 24 23.03 -19.13 12.13
N ARG A 25 22.05 -18.35 11.66
CA ARG A 25 22.01 -16.88 11.70
C ARG A 25 20.57 -16.39 11.79
N PRO A 26 20.29 -15.24 12.43
CA PRO A 26 18.94 -14.73 12.52
C PRO A 26 18.43 -14.19 11.17
N PRO A 27 17.10 -14.18 10.97
CA PRO A 27 16.51 -13.69 9.73
C PRO A 27 16.64 -12.16 9.61
N THR A 28 16.64 -11.70 8.37
CA THR A 28 16.44 -10.31 7.99
C THR A 28 14.95 -9.94 8.02
N GLU A 29 14.65 -8.64 8.06
CA GLU A 29 13.26 -8.17 7.95
C GLU A 29 12.61 -8.59 6.61
N ALA A 30 13.38 -8.66 5.53
CA ALA A 30 12.91 -9.12 4.23
C ALA A 30 12.49 -10.60 4.24
N GLU A 31 13.27 -11.47 4.89
CA GLU A 31 12.94 -12.91 5.02
C GLU A 31 11.68 -13.11 5.86
N MET A 32 11.51 -12.32 6.93
CA MET A 32 10.27 -12.30 7.70
C MET A 32 9.08 -11.81 6.88
N ALA A 33 9.27 -10.75 6.08
CA ALA A 33 8.21 -10.21 5.22
C ALA A 33 7.76 -11.25 4.19
N GLN A 34 8.70 -11.97 3.59
CA GLN A 34 8.44 -13.04 2.64
C GLN A 34 7.70 -14.22 3.29
N TYR A 35 8.15 -14.69 4.46
CA TYR A 35 7.51 -15.81 5.14
C TYR A 35 6.08 -15.49 5.59
N PHE A 36 5.88 -14.33 6.21
CA PHE A 36 4.56 -13.93 6.72
C PHE A 36 3.65 -13.27 5.69
N GLN A 37 4.12 -13.07 4.45
CA GLN A 37 3.41 -12.38 3.37
C GLN A 37 2.87 -11.01 3.82
N VAL A 38 3.71 -10.23 4.49
CA VAL A 38 3.39 -8.88 4.96
C VAL A 38 4.37 -7.86 4.40
N THR A 39 4.02 -6.58 4.50
CA THR A 39 4.86 -5.49 4.00
C THR A 39 6.08 -5.27 4.91
N PRO A 40 7.22 -4.77 4.37
CA PRO A 40 8.41 -4.45 5.16
C PRO A 40 8.14 -3.51 6.37
N PRO A 41 7.31 -2.45 6.25
CA PRO A 41 6.95 -1.62 7.41
C PRO A 41 6.23 -2.39 8.53
N SER A 42 5.44 -3.40 8.18
CA SER A 42 4.71 -4.23 9.18
C SER A 42 5.68 -5.11 9.96
N VAL A 43 6.69 -5.67 9.30
CA VAL A 43 7.77 -6.42 9.95
C VAL A 43 8.59 -5.50 10.85
N HIS A 44 8.99 -4.33 10.34
CA HIS A 44 9.74 -3.36 11.11
C HIS A 44 9.00 -2.97 12.40
N GLY A 45 7.71 -2.63 12.30
CA GLY A 45 6.87 -2.33 13.45
C GLY A 45 6.73 -3.51 14.43
N MET A 46 6.69 -4.75 13.92
CA MET A 46 6.70 -5.96 14.76
C MET A 46 8.02 -6.10 15.52
N VAL A 47 9.17 -5.97 14.83
CA VAL A 47 10.51 -6.05 15.44
C VAL A 47 10.66 -5.00 16.55
N LEU A 48 10.31 -3.73 16.28
CA LEU A 48 10.32 -2.66 17.29
C LEU A 48 9.40 -2.96 18.48
N THR A 49 8.28 -3.65 18.25
CA THR A 49 7.36 -4.01 19.32
C THR A 49 7.89 -5.16 20.18
N LEU A 50 8.53 -6.16 19.57
CA LEU A 50 9.17 -7.26 20.29
C LEU A 50 10.36 -6.76 21.11
N GLU A 51 11.17 -5.84 20.56
CA GLU A 51 12.30 -5.20 21.24
C GLU A 51 11.84 -4.38 22.45
N ARG A 52 10.85 -3.50 22.27
CA ARG A 52 10.27 -2.71 23.39
C ARG A 52 9.67 -3.57 24.50
N ARG A 53 9.23 -4.79 24.18
CA ARG A 53 8.72 -5.76 25.15
C ARG A 53 9.81 -6.63 25.78
N GLY A 54 11.08 -6.45 25.41
CA GLY A 54 12.21 -7.24 25.90
C GLY A 54 12.21 -8.69 25.41
N LEU A 55 11.41 -9.03 24.39
CA LEU A 55 11.29 -10.40 23.87
C LEU A 55 12.42 -10.74 22.89
N ILE A 56 13.01 -9.69 22.29
CA ILE A 56 14.23 -9.75 21.48
C ILE A 56 15.17 -8.61 21.85
N THR A 57 16.42 -8.72 21.42
CA THR A 57 17.41 -7.65 21.37
C THR A 57 17.95 -7.52 19.95
N ARG A 58 18.43 -6.34 19.55
CA ARG A 58 19.08 -6.10 18.26
C ARG A 58 20.02 -4.91 18.31
N MET A 59 20.87 -4.78 17.30
CA MET A 59 21.67 -3.58 17.06
C MET A 59 21.02 -2.75 15.94
N PRO A 60 20.59 -1.50 16.20
CA PRO A 60 20.02 -0.64 15.16
C PRO A 60 20.99 -0.45 13.99
N GLY A 61 20.49 -0.60 12.77
CA GLY A 61 21.28 -0.45 11.54
C GLY A 61 22.13 -1.67 11.16
N GLU A 62 22.23 -2.68 12.03
CA GLU A 62 23.00 -3.89 11.75
C GLU A 62 22.09 -5.03 11.31
N ALA A 63 22.29 -5.50 10.08
CA ALA A 63 21.56 -6.64 9.55
C ALA A 63 21.88 -7.91 10.33
N ARG A 64 20.85 -8.74 10.57
CA ARG A 64 21.00 -10.04 11.28
C ARG A 64 21.57 -9.92 12.70
N SER A 65 21.22 -8.86 13.42
CA SER A 65 21.60 -8.65 14.83
C SER A 65 20.54 -9.12 15.84
N ILE A 66 19.38 -9.60 15.38
CA ILE A 66 18.26 -10.01 16.24
C ILE A 66 18.65 -11.24 17.08
N ARG A 67 18.43 -11.17 18.39
CA ARG A 67 18.58 -12.28 19.34
C ARG A 67 17.33 -12.42 20.20
N LEU A 68 16.89 -13.66 20.41
CA LEU A 68 15.75 -13.95 21.30
C LEU A 68 16.18 -13.87 22.76
N THR A 69 15.35 -13.25 23.60
CA THR A 69 15.56 -13.21 25.06
C THR A 69 14.83 -14.34 25.77
N LEU A 70 13.85 -14.97 25.10
CA LEU A 70 13.06 -16.06 25.65
C LEU A 70 13.73 -17.41 25.41
N PRO A 71 13.61 -18.36 26.35
CA PRO A 71 14.06 -19.72 26.13
C PRO A 71 13.10 -20.45 25.15
N PRO A 72 13.60 -21.42 24.35
CA PRO A 72 12.82 -22.10 23.30
C PRO A 72 11.52 -22.75 23.79
N GLU A 73 11.49 -23.23 25.04
CA GLU A 73 10.33 -23.90 25.65
C GLU A 73 9.15 -22.95 25.88
N GLN A 74 9.42 -21.64 25.90
CA GLN A 74 8.39 -20.60 26.00
C GLN A 74 7.91 -20.11 24.64
N LEU A 75 8.39 -20.67 23.53
CA LEU A 75 7.94 -20.28 22.20
C LEU A 75 6.76 -21.15 21.76
N PRO A 76 5.75 -20.58 21.07
CA PRO A 76 4.69 -21.39 20.51
C PRO A 76 5.22 -22.19 19.31
N PRO A 77 4.53 -23.28 18.91
CA PRO A 77 4.81 -23.91 17.63
C PRO A 77 4.62 -22.91 16.49
N LEU A 78 5.49 -23.00 15.48
CA LEU A 78 5.38 -22.19 14.27
C LEU A 78 4.28 -22.78 13.37
N HIS A 79 3.14 -22.11 13.31
CA HIS A 79 2.02 -22.49 12.45
C HIS A 79 2.37 -22.07 11.01
N GLY A 80 2.47 -23.05 10.12
CA GLY A 80 2.91 -22.88 8.73
C GLY A 80 3.92 -23.92 8.24
N ALA A 81 4.58 -24.64 9.16
CA ALA A 81 5.58 -25.67 8.82
C ALA A 81 5.01 -27.11 8.72
N THR A 82 3.77 -27.36 9.14
CA THR A 82 3.07 -28.64 8.90
C THR A 82 2.26 -28.58 7.62
N GLY A 83 2.98 -28.49 6.51
CA GLY A 83 2.46 -28.80 5.18
C GLY A 83 3.47 -29.75 4.56
N VAL A 84 3.17 -31.05 4.58
CA VAL A 84 3.81 -32.00 3.68
C VAL A 84 3.77 -31.35 2.30
N VAL A 85 4.94 -31.23 1.66
CA VAL A 85 5.08 -30.72 0.30
C VAL A 85 4.35 -31.70 -0.63
N SER A 86 3.03 -31.54 -0.75
CA SER A 86 2.30 -31.96 -1.93
C SER A 86 2.59 -30.88 -2.96
N ILE A 87 3.53 -31.19 -3.86
CA ILE A 87 3.63 -30.53 -5.15
C ILE A 87 2.36 -30.91 -5.90
N GLN A 88 1.26 -30.22 -5.63
CA GLN A 88 0.20 -30.11 -6.61
C GLN A 88 0.71 -29.12 -7.66
N PRO A 89 0.71 -29.47 -8.95
CA PRO A 89 0.88 -28.46 -9.98
C PRO A 89 -0.32 -27.52 -9.85
N ARG A 90 -0.05 -26.32 -9.32
CA ARG A 90 -1.00 -25.21 -9.35
C ARG A 90 -1.36 -25.02 -10.83
N PRO A 91 -2.64 -24.95 -11.22
CA PRO A 91 -2.99 -24.55 -12.57
C PRO A 91 -2.22 -23.25 -12.85
N GLN A 92 -1.44 -23.23 -13.93
CA GLN A 92 -0.78 -22.02 -14.38
C GLN A 92 -1.86 -21.01 -14.72
N GLN A 93 -2.29 -20.22 -13.72
CA GLN A 93 -2.97 -18.97 -13.99
C GLN A 93 -1.93 -18.12 -14.73
N THR A 94 -2.20 -17.95 -16.02
CA THR A 94 -1.42 -17.16 -16.95
C THR A 94 -1.18 -15.80 -16.31
N GLN A 95 0.08 -15.39 -16.21
CA GLN A 95 0.49 -14.12 -15.57
C GLN A 95 -0.27 -12.89 -16.09
N GLY A 96 -0.85 -12.97 -17.30
CA GLY A 96 -1.74 -11.96 -17.86
C GLY A 96 -3.10 -11.79 -17.15
N GLU A 97 -3.73 -12.85 -16.64
CA GLU A 97 -5.05 -12.78 -15.98
C GLU A 97 -4.96 -12.14 -14.58
N GLN A 98 -3.93 -12.48 -13.80
CA GLN A 98 -3.68 -11.87 -12.49
C GLN A 98 -3.26 -10.40 -12.59
N PHE A 99 -2.52 -10.04 -13.64
CA PHE A 99 -2.12 -8.66 -13.88
C PHE A 99 -3.33 -7.80 -14.25
N ASP A 100 -4.22 -8.28 -15.11
CA ASP A 100 -5.43 -7.53 -15.50
C ASP A 100 -6.42 -7.34 -14.33
N ASP A 101 -6.58 -8.35 -13.47
CA ASP A 101 -7.39 -8.24 -12.26
C ASP A 101 -6.83 -7.18 -11.29
N THR A 102 -5.51 -7.17 -11.09
CA THR A 102 -4.83 -6.17 -10.24
C THR A 102 -4.96 -4.76 -10.81
N GLN A 103 -4.77 -4.57 -12.12
CA GLN A 103 -4.95 -3.28 -12.79
C GLN A 103 -6.39 -2.78 -12.67
N THR A 104 -7.36 -3.68 -12.82
CA THR A 104 -8.79 -3.38 -12.68
C THR A 104 -9.15 -3.00 -11.25
N ALA A 105 -8.64 -3.73 -10.25
CA ALA A 105 -8.84 -3.42 -8.84
C ALA A 105 -8.25 -2.06 -8.45
N LEU A 106 -7.03 -1.76 -8.88
CA LEU A 106 -6.37 -0.47 -8.64
C LEU A 106 -7.13 0.69 -9.30
N ALA A 107 -7.59 0.51 -10.55
CA ALA A 107 -8.39 1.52 -11.23
C ALA A 107 -9.74 1.78 -10.53
N ARG A 108 -10.40 0.72 -10.03
CA ARG A 108 -11.63 0.86 -9.23
C ARG A 108 -11.37 1.59 -7.91
N LEU A 109 -10.30 1.24 -7.20
CA LEU A 109 -9.90 1.91 -5.97
C LEU A 109 -9.65 3.41 -6.20
N GLY A 110 -8.90 3.75 -7.25
CA GLY A 110 -8.63 5.15 -7.61
C GLY A 110 -9.91 5.94 -7.89
N LYS A 111 -10.89 5.37 -8.62
CA LYS A 111 -12.19 6.02 -8.86
C LYS A 111 -12.95 6.27 -7.56
N ILE A 112 -13.00 5.30 -6.66
CA ILE A 112 -13.66 5.42 -5.35
C ILE A 112 -12.99 6.52 -4.51
N GLN A 113 -11.65 6.57 -4.50
CA GLN A 113 -10.91 7.59 -3.76
C GLN A 113 -11.15 8.99 -4.32
N ILE A 114 -11.12 9.16 -5.65
CA ILE A 114 -11.44 10.44 -6.30
C ILE A 114 -12.85 10.90 -5.93
N ASP A 115 -13.85 10.05 -6.11
CA ASP A 115 -15.25 10.39 -5.79
C ASP A 115 -15.41 10.76 -4.31
N GLY A 116 -14.78 9.99 -3.41
CA GLY A 116 -14.79 10.28 -1.97
C GLY A 116 -14.12 11.60 -1.60
N LEU A 117 -13.03 11.98 -2.30
CA LEU A 117 -12.36 13.26 -2.09
C LEU A 117 -13.23 14.44 -2.53
N PHE A 118 -13.92 14.35 -3.67
CA PHE A 118 -14.87 15.38 -4.10
C PHE A 118 -16.06 15.51 -3.14
N VAL A 119 -16.63 14.39 -2.68
CA VAL A 119 -17.70 14.40 -1.67
C VAL A 119 -17.23 15.07 -0.37
N ARG A 120 -16.03 14.74 0.11
CA ARG A 120 -15.45 15.37 1.30
C ARG A 120 -15.21 16.86 1.09
N ASN A 121 -14.70 17.26 -0.08
CA ASN A 121 -14.45 18.67 -0.39
C ASN A 121 -15.75 19.47 -0.43
N MET A 122 -16.86 18.91 -0.93
CA MET A 122 -18.17 19.57 -0.88
C MET A 122 -18.67 19.80 0.55
N GLN A 123 -18.33 18.91 1.49
CA GLN A 123 -18.70 19.05 2.91
C GLN A 123 -17.77 19.98 3.68
N HIS A 124 -16.48 19.93 3.35
CA HIS A 124 -15.42 20.71 3.99
C HIS A 124 -14.50 21.29 2.90
N PRO A 125 -14.90 22.40 2.27
CA PRO A 125 -14.17 22.97 1.15
C PRO A 125 -12.78 23.40 1.56
N ILE A 126 -11.80 22.98 0.77
CA ILE A 126 -10.47 23.58 0.72
C ILE A 126 -10.30 24.30 -0.63
N ASP A 127 -9.33 25.19 -0.69
CA ASP A 127 -9.05 25.97 -1.91
C ASP A 127 -8.60 25.06 -3.05
N ASP A 128 -8.98 25.37 -4.29
CA ASP A 128 -8.61 24.59 -5.46
C ASP A 128 -7.09 24.55 -5.68
N SER A 129 -6.36 25.57 -5.25
CA SER A 129 -4.89 25.59 -5.24
C SER A 129 -4.27 24.55 -4.30
N GLU A 130 -5.02 24.04 -3.32
CA GLU A 130 -4.61 22.92 -2.47
C GLU A 130 -5.20 21.59 -2.96
N PHE A 131 -6.46 21.60 -3.39
CA PHE A 131 -7.20 20.39 -3.76
C PHE A 131 -6.72 19.77 -5.08
N ILE A 132 -6.50 20.58 -6.12
CA ILE A 132 -6.14 20.07 -7.44
C ILE A 132 -4.75 19.42 -7.43
N PRO A 133 -3.70 20.01 -6.81
CA PRO A 133 -2.40 19.33 -6.66
C PRO A 133 -2.47 18.04 -5.83
N LEU A 134 -3.38 17.95 -4.85
CA LEU A 134 -3.59 16.73 -4.08
C LEU A 134 -4.15 15.59 -4.96
N LEU A 135 -5.11 15.90 -5.84
CA LEU A 135 -5.65 14.93 -6.80
C LEU A 135 -4.61 14.46 -7.82
N ASP A 136 -3.76 15.38 -8.30
CA ASP A 136 -2.62 15.03 -9.16
C ASP A 136 -1.65 14.08 -8.44
N THR A 137 -1.25 14.42 -7.21
CA THR A 137 -0.39 13.58 -6.38
C THR A 137 -0.99 12.19 -6.16
N LEU A 138 -2.31 12.11 -5.93
CA LEU A 138 -3.01 10.83 -5.80
C LEU A 138 -2.88 10.00 -7.08
N ILE A 139 -3.18 10.59 -8.25
CA ILE A 139 -3.10 9.88 -9.53
C ILE A 139 -1.67 9.45 -9.85
N GLU A 140 -0.69 10.31 -9.59
CA GLU A 140 0.73 9.96 -9.74
C GLU A 140 1.12 8.78 -8.85
N SER A 141 0.58 8.68 -7.64
CA SER A 141 0.87 7.55 -6.75
C SER A 141 0.43 6.23 -7.38
N PHE A 142 -0.73 6.20 -8.05
CA PHE A 142 -1.20 5.02 -8.79
C PHE A 142 -0.28 4.67 -9.96
N ALA A 143 0.20 5.67 -10.70
CA ALA A 143 1.17 5.46 -11.78
C ALA A 143 2.49 4.88 -11.23
N ARG A 144 3.00 5.39 -10.10
CA ARG A 144 4.24 4.91 -9.46
C ARG A 144 4.13 3.47 -8.97
N VAL A 145 2.96 3.01 -8.53
CA VAL A 145 2.72 1.62 -8.14
C VAL A 145 2.39 0.70 -9.34
N GLY A 146 2.52 1.21 -10.57
CA GLY A 146 2.44 0.41 -11.79
C GLY A 146 1.05 0.36 -12.43
N LEU A 147 0.13 1.27 -12.11
CA LEU A 147 -1.11 1.42 -12.87
C LEU A 147 -0.77 1.86 -14.30
N ASN A 148 -1.28 1.14 -15.30
CA ASN A 148 -0.95 1.40 -16.69
C ASN A 148 -1.51 2.75 -17.18
N ALA A 149 -0.92 3.28 -18.25
CA ALA A 149 -1.25 4.60 -18.78
C ALA A 149 -2.73 4.76 -19.18
N VAL A 150 -3.38 3.70 -19.70
CA VAL A 150 -4.80 3.73 -20.07
C VAL A 150 -5.66 3.96 -18.83
N ARG A 151 -5.41 3.22 -17.76
CA ARG A 151 -6.14 3.37 -16.50
C ARG A 151 -5.83 4.69 -15.80
N VAL A 152 -4.58 5.18 -15.87
CA VAL A 152 -4.23 6.52 -15.38
C VAL A 152 -5.00 7.61 -16.16
N LYS A 153 -5.14 7.49 -17.48
CA LYS A 153 -5.98 8.40 -18.29
C LYS A 153 -7.45 8.34 -17.84
N GLU A 154 -7.98 7.15 -17.52
CA GLU A 154 -9.34 7.03 -16.96
C GLU A 154 -9.50 7.77 -15.63
N LEU A 155 -8.50 7.71 -14.74
CA LEU A 155 -8.56 8.43 -13.45
C LEU A 155 -8.54 9.95 -13.64
N ARG A 156 -7.68 10.47 -14.52
CA ARG A 156 -7.64 11.90 -14.86
C ARG A 156 -8.97 12.38 -15.42
N ARG A 157 -9.53 11.64 -16.39
CA ARG A 157 -10.84 11.94 -16.96
C ARG A 157 -11.94 11.96 -15.88
N ARG A 158 -11.91 11.02 -14.94
CA ARG A 158 -12.86 11.00 -13.82
C ARG A 158 -12.74 12.26 -12.95
N VAL A 159 -11.54 12.73 -12.67
CA VAL A 159 -11.34 14.00 -11.94
C VAL A 159 -11.95 15.16 -12.72
N CYS A 160 -11.67 15.27 -14.02
CA CYS A 160 -12.22 16.32 -14.89
C CYS A 160 -13.76 16.33 -14.90
N GLU A 161 -14.37 15.15 -15.08
CA GLU A 161 -15.83 14.98 -15.04
C GLU A 161 -16.43 15.37 -13.68
N SER A 162 -15.77 14.97 -12.58
CA SER A 162 -16.23 15.30 -11.22
C SER A 162 -16.07 16.78 -10.89
N TYR A 163 -14.94 17.40 -11.29
CA TYR A 163 -14.70 18.82 -11.08
C TYR A 163 -15.73 19.68 -11.83
N HIS A 164 -15.94 19.40 -13.12
CA HIS A 164 -16.96 20.09 -13.91
C HIS A 164 -18.36 19.96 -13.29
N ARG A 165 -18.74 18.77 -12.81
CA ARG A 165 -20.02 18.57 -12.11
C ARG A 165 -20.11 19.36 -10.81
N CYS A 166 -19.01 19.53 -10.07
CA CYS A 166 -18.97 20.37 -8.88
C CYS A 166 -19.14 21.85 -9.25
N CYS A 167 -18.43 22.36 -10.26
CA CYS A 167 -18.58 23.73 -10.74
C CYS A 167 -20.03 24.04 -11.16
N GLN A 168 -20.68 23.13 -11.89
CA GLN A 168 -22.07 23.31 -12.32
C GLN A 168 -23.10 23.38 -11.19
N GLN A 169 -22.77 22.93 -9.97
CA GLN A 169 -23.65 23.12 -8.81
C GLN A 169 -23.68 24.58 -8.34
N THR A 170 -22.63 25.33 -8.62
CA THR A 170 -22.51 26.76 -8.27
C THR A 170 -22.82 27.65 -9.48
N GLU A 171 -22.32 27.28 -10.66
CA GLU A 171 -22.49 27.99 -11.92
C GLU A 171 -23.00 27.04 -13.02
N PRO A 172 -24.32 26.83 -13.12
CA PRO A 172 -24.90 25.81 -14.01
C PRO A 172 -24.59 26.00 -15.50
N GLU A 173 -24.37 27.25 -15.92
CA GLU A 173 -24.06 27.62 -17.31
C GLU A 173 -22.56 27.47 -17.64
N SER A 174 -21.71 27.15 -16.66
CA SER A 174 -20.28 26.95 -16.90
C SER A 174 -20.03 25.77 -17.85
N THR A 175 -19.16 25.99 -18.84
CA THR A 175 -18.84 24.96 -19.83
C THR A 175 -17.76 24.00 -19.32
N PHE A 176 -17.65 22.84 -19.97
CA PHE A 176 -16.58 21.90 -19.65
C PHE A 176 -15.19 22.49 -19.93
N GLU A 177 -15.04 23.23 -21.03
CA GLU A 177 -13.76 23.83 -21.44
C GLU A 177 -13.29 24.89 -20.44
N GLU A 178 -14.16 25.83 -20.06
CA GLU A 178 -13.85 26.87 -19.06
C GLU A 178 -13.46 26.26 -17.71
N ASN A 179 -14.20 25.24 -17.26
CA ASN A 179 -13.92 24.58 -15.99
C ASN A 179 -12.60 23.79 -16.04
N MET A 180 -12.23 23.22 -17.19
CA MET A 180 -10.94 22.53 -17.35
C MET A 180 -9.77 23.52 -17.40
N ASP A 181 -9.93 24.64 -18.10
CA ASP A 181 -8.92 25.70 -18.12
C ASP A 181 -8.66 26.25 -16.72
N LEU A 182 -9.73 26.48 -15.95
CA LEU A 182 -9.65 26.86 -14.54
C LEU A 182 -8.95 25.78 -13.72
N MET A 183 -9.41 24.53 -13.79
CA MET A 183 -8.84 23.41 -13.04
C MET A 183 -7.33 23.26 -13.32
N PHE A 184 -6.92 23.35 -14.59
CA PHE A 184 -5.53 23.19 -14.99
C PHE A 184 -4.65 24.39 -14.65
N SER A 185 -5.23 25.55 -14.36
CA SER A 185 -4.47 26.70 -13.85
C SER A 185 -3.86 26.44 -12.47
N TYR A 186 -4.47 25.55 -11.68
CA TYR A 186 -4.01 25.18 -10.34
C TYR A 186 -2.93 24.08 -10.34
N LEU A 187 -2.68 23.42 -11.48
CA LEU A 187 -1.64 22.40 -11.58
C LEU A 187 -0.25 23.03 -11.72
N PRO A 188 0.77 22.53 -10.97
CA PRO A 188 2.13 22.99 -11.15
C PRO A 188 2.66 22.62 -12.56
N GLY A 189 3.66 23.36 -13.04
CA GLY A 189 4.12 23.38 -14.44
C GLY A 189 4.19 22.03 -15.17
N PRO A 190 5.09 21.10 -14.83
CA PRO A 190 5.21 19.83 -15.54
C PRO A 190 3.91 19.00 -15.54
N PRO A 191 3.19 18.82 -14.41
CA PRO A 191 1.87 18.19 -14.36
C PRO A 191 0.87 18.73 -15.39
N ARG A 192 0.79 20.05 -15.60
CA ARG A 192 -0.14 20.65 -16.58
C ARG A 192 0.00 20.05 -17.98
N THR A 193 1.23 19.78 -18.44
CA THR A 193 1.48 19.16 -19.75
C THR A 193 1.10 17.69 -19.81
N HIS A 194 1.19 16.98 -18.69
CA HIS A 194 0.70 15.60 -18.61
C HIS A 194 -0.82 15.61 -18.77
N TRP A 195 -1.55 16.38 -17.98
CA TRP A 195 -3.01 16.41 -18.06
C TRP A 195 -3.54 16.79 -19.45
N LEU A 196 -2.92 17.78 -20.12
CA LEU A 196 -3.28 18.20 -21.48
C LEU A 196 -2.99 17.15 -22.57
N ARG A 197 -2.00 16.27 -22.39
CA ARG A 197 -1.69 15.20 -23.35
C ARG A 197 -2.68 14.03 -23.31
N TRP A 198 -3.51 13.96 -22.26
CA TRP A 198 -4.35 12.80 -21.97
C TRP A 198 -5.85 13.12 -21.87
N ILE A 199 -6.28 14.34 -22.20
CA ILE A 199 -7.65 14.59 -22.67
C ILE A 199 -7.72 14.12 -24.12
#